data_AF-A0A962JME3-F1
#
_entry.id   AF-A0A962JME3-F1
#
_cell.length_a   1.000
_cell.length_b   1.000
_cell.length_c   1.000
_cell.angle_alpha   90.00
_cell.angle_beta   90.00
_cell.angle_gamma   90.00
#
_symmetry.space_group_name_H-M   'P 1'
#
loop_
_entity.id
_entity.type
_entity.pdbx_description
1 polymer ?
#
loop_
_entity_poly.entity_id
_entity_poly.type
_entity_poly.pdbx_seq_one_letter_code
_entity_poly.pdbx_strand_id
1 'polypeptide(L)'
;PTANVGLNRHVSPVAGIYAVKVWGLTPEPLLGAANVGTRPAVGGKENRIEVHILDFNGDIYGRRIRVQFCHKLRNETNFPSLEALKQAIANDVLATRKYFDPHPNPLPKGEGVK
;
A
#
# COMPACT_ATOMS: atom_id res chain seq x y z
N PRO A 1 -5.38 3.69 -11.63
CA PRO A 1 -4.28 4.68 -11.83
C PRO A 1 -3.22 4.51 -10.72
N THR A 2 -1.94 4.84 -10.97
CA THR A 2 -0.85 4.76 -9.98
C THR A 2 -0.27 6.15 -9.66
N ALA A 3 -0.10 6.46 -8.38
CA ALA A 3 0.50 7.73 -7.92
C ALA A 3 1.98 7.51 -7.53
N ASN A 4 2.88 8.37 -8.01
CA ASN A 4 4.27 8.42 -7.52
C ASN A 4 4.38 9.54 -6.46
N VAL A 5 4.74 9.19 -5.24
CA VAL A 5 4.93 10.16 -4.14
C VAL A 5 6.41 10.23 -3.77
N GLY A 6 7.01 11.41 -3.93
CA GLY A 6 8.41 11.65 -3.57
C GLY A 6 8.59 11.69 -2.05
N LEU A 7 9.52 10.90 -1.53
CA LEU A 7 9.93 10.94 -0.12
C LEU A 7 11.14 11.88 0.00
N ASN A 8 10.97 13.07 0.59
CA ASN A 8 12.09 13.99 0.91
C ASN A 8 13.02 13.47 2.04
N ARG A 9 13.20 12.15 2.18
CA ARG A 9 13.98 11.47 3.22
C ARG A 9 14.93 10.45 2.60
N HIS A 10 16.16 10.38 3.11
CA HIS A 10 17.24 9.56 2.52
C HIS A 10 17.04 8.04 2.67
N VAL A 11 16.31 7.57 3.70
CA VAL A 11 15.99 6.14 3.89
C VAL A 11 14.56 6.00 4.43
N SER A 12 13.73 5.18 3.78
CA SER A 12 12.43 4.78 4.32
C SER A 12 12.64 3.72 5.41
N PRO A 13 12.08 3.88 6.63
CA PRO A 13 12.18 2.87 7.69
C PRO A 13 11.34 1.62 7.40
N VAL A 14 10.54 1.63 6.32
CA VAL A 14 9.64 0.55 5.92
C VAL A 14 9.82 0.22 4.45
N ALA A 15 9.72 -1.07 4.13
CA ALA A 15 9.73 -1.61 2.77
C ALA A 15 8.74 -2.78 2.65
N GLY A 16 8.15 -2.95 1.48
CA GLY A 16 7.12 -3.96 1.20
C GLY A 16 5.81 -3.38 0.67
N ILE A 17 4.81 -4.25 0.63
CA ILE A 17 3.46 -3.91 0.18
C ILE A 17 2.56 -3.69 1.40
N TYR A 18 1.76 -2.63 1.36
CA TYR A 18 0.90 -2.20 2.46
C TYR A 18 -0.53 -1.90 2.00
N ALA A 19 -1.51 -2.26 2.82
CA ALA A 19 -2.84 -1.68 2.76
C ALA A 19 -2.80 -0.27 3.34
N VAL A 20 -3.34 0.70 2.60
CA VAL A 20 -3.25 2.13 2.92
C VAL A 20 -4.60 2.84 2.77
N LYS A 21 -4.75 3.97 3.48
CA LYS A 21 -5.78 4.97 3.22
C LYS A 21 -5.18 6.18 2.51
N VAL A 22 -5.87 6.68 1.48
CA VAL A 22 -5.45 7.81 0.65
C VAL A 22 -6.42 8.97 0.85
N TRP A 23 -5.90 10.08 1.34
CA TRP A 23 -6.66 11.30 1.65
C TRP A 23 -6.38 12.41 0.64
N GLY A 24 -7.34 13.31 0.41
CA GLY A 24 -7.18 14.54 -0.39
C GLY A 24 -7.73 14.48 -1.83
N LEU A 25 -8.31 13.34 -2.22
CA LEU A 25 -8.98 13.18 -3.52
C LEU A 25 -10.51 13.30 -3.40
N THR A 26 -11.06 12.87 -2.26
CA THR A 26 -12.48 12.89 -1.89
C THR A 26 -12.63 13.33 -0.42
N PRO A 27 -13.85 13.65 0.06
CA PRO A 27 -14.08 13.96 1.48
C PRO A 27 -13.71 12.79 2.41
N GLU A 28 -14.07 11.56 2.01
CA GLU A 28 -13.69 10.33 2.68
C GLU A 28 -12.38 9.76 2.12
N PRO A 29 -11.59 9.01 2.90
CA PRO A 29 -10.38 8.38 2.40
C PRO A 29 -10.71 7.25 1.41
N LEU A 30 -9.94 7.18 0.32
CA LEU A 30 -9.96 6.04 -0.58
C LEU A 30 -9.04 4.93 -0.07
N LEU A 31 -9.33 3.69 -0.43
CA LEU A 31 -8.50 2.54 -0.06
C LEU A 31 -7.43 2.32 -1.14
N GLY A 32 -6.27 1.82 -0.74
CA GLY A 32 -5.17 1.57 -1.67
C GLY A 32 -4.24 0.45 -1.23
N ALA A 33 -3.49 -0.08 -2.19
CA ALA A 33 -2.29 -0.86 -1.95
C ALA A 33 -1.07 -0.01 -2.31
N ALA A 34 -0.10 0.12 -1.40
CA ALA A 34 1.12 0.88 -1.61
C ALA A 34 2.33 -0.05 -1.62
N ASN A 35 3.16 0.06 -2.66
CA ASN A 35 4.52 -0.46 -2.63
C ASN A 35 5.46 0.63 -2.09
N VAL A 36 6.26 0.28 -1.09
CA VAL A 36 7.37 1.10 -0.60
C VAL A 36 8.66 0.32 -0.79
N GLY A 37 9.58 0.87 -1.58
CA GLY A 37 10.84 0.21 -1.88
C GLY A 37 11.98 1.20 -2.06
N THR A 38 13.19 0.66 -2.16
CA THR A 38 14.38 1.42 -2.55
C THR A 38 14.90 0.88 -3.88
N ARG A 39 15.16 1.78 -4.82
CA ARG A 39 15.81 1.42 -6.09
C ARG A 39 17.23 1.99 -6.12
N PRO A 40 18.21 1.24 -6.66
CA PRO A 40 19.48 1.84 -7.05
C PRO A 40 19.22 2.97 -8.05
N ALA A 41 19.78 4.15 -7.80
CA ALA A 41 19.71 5.31 -8.66
C ALA A 41 21.13 5.83 -8.94
N VAL A 42 21.30 6.58 -10.03
CA VAL A 42 22.59 7.23 -10.33
C VAL A 42 22.87 8.25 -9.22
N GLY A 43 23.89 7.98 -8.38
CA GLY A 43 24.26 8.80 -7.24
C GLY A 43 23.70 8.37 -5.88
N GLY A 44 22.99 7.23 -5.76
CA GLY A 44 22.57 6.73 -4.46
C GLY A 44 21.39 5.74 -4.48
N LYS A 45 20.65 5.67 -3.38
CA LYS A 45 19.38 4.93 -3.27
C LYS A 45 18.23 5.93 -3.26
N GLU A 46 17.22 5.68 -4.07
CA GLU A 46 16.00 6.49 -4.08
C GLU A 46 14.84 5.69 -3.44
N ASN A 47 14.16 6.30 -2.46
CA ASN A 47 12.95 5.73 -1.88
C ASN A 47 11.76 6.07 -2.75
N ARG A 48 10.95 5.07 -3.12
CA ARG A 48 9.76 5.27 -3.93
C ARG A 48 8.53 4.71 -3.22
N ILE A 49 7.46 5.50 -3.22
CA ILE A 49 6.12 5.04 -2.86
C ILE A 49 5.29 5.04 -4.14
N GLU A 50 4.77 3.87 -4.49
CA GLU A 50 3.82 3.69 -5.59
C GLU A 50 2.49 3.24 -4.99
N VAL A 51 1.42 4.03 -5.19
CA VAL A 51 0.09 3.70 -4.65
C VAL A 51 -0.89 3.36 -5.76
N HIS A 52 -1.50 2.18 -5.66
CA HIS A 52 -2.67 1.78 -6.43
C HIS A 52 -3.93 2.07 -5.62
N ILE A 53 -4.71 3.07 -6.04
CA ILE A 53 -5.96 3.46 -5.40
C ILE A 53 -7.08 2.58 -5.95
N LEU A 54 -7.77 1.85 -5.07
CA LEU A 54 -8.86 0.94 -5.43
C LEU A 54 -10.09 1.74 -5.87
N ASP A 55 -10.80 1.22 -6.87
CA ASP A 55 -12.08 1.74 -7.39
C ASP A 55 -12.07 3.22 -7.80
N PHE A 56 -10.88 3.78 -8.02
CA PHE A 56 -10.70 5.17 -8.39
C PHE A 56 -10.29 5.29 -9.85
N ASN A 57 -11.06 6.05 -10.63
CA ASN A 57 -10.74 6.36 -12.01
C ASN A 57 -10.74 7.88 -12.20
N GLY A 58 -9.55 8.47 -12.21
CA GLY A 58 -9.38 9.91 -12.32
C GLY A 58 -7.90 10.29 -12.40
N ASP A 59 -7.64 11.51 -12.85
CA ASP A 59 -6.30 12.08 -12.86
C ASP A 59 -5.95 12.66 -11.47
N ILE A 60 -4.73 12.39 -11.04
CA ILE A 60 -4.17 12.81 -9.75
C ILE A 60 -2.88 13.59 -9.91
N TYR A 61 -2.41 13.83 -11.14
CA TYR A 61 -1.22 14.64 -11.38
C TYR A 61 -1.41 16.06 -10.82
N GLY A 62 -0.36 16.57 -10.15
CA GLY A 62 -0.39 17.88 -9.47
C GLY A 62 -1.20 17.93 -8.17
N ARG A 63 -1.89 16.85 -7.78
CA ARG A 63 -2.67 16.80 -6.53
C ARG A 63 -1.79 16.43 -5.35
N ARG A 64 -1.97 17.13 -4.22
CA ARG A 64 -1.39 16.72 -2.93
C ARG A 64 -2.28 15.66 -2.29
N ILE A 65 -1.70 14.51 -2.00
CA ILE A 65 -2.36 13.42 -1.28
C ILE A 65 -1.60 13.12 0.01
N ARG A 66 -2.31 12.57 0.99
CA ARG A 66 -1.71 11.97 2.19
C ARG A 66 -1.96 10.48 2.17
N VAL A 67 -0.90 9.69 2.29
CA VAL A 67 -0.95 8.22 2.34
C VAL A 67 -0.73 7.77 3.78
N GLN A 68 -1.71 7.08 4.35
CA GLN A 68 -1.63 6.50 5.68
C GLN A 68 -1.40 4.99 5.56
N PHE A 69 -0.27 4.52 6.05
CA PHE A 69 0.04 3.10 6.12
C PHE A 69 -0.73 2.44 7.25
N CYS A 70 -1.55 1.43 6.94
CA CYS A 70 -2.41 0.77 7.92
C CYS A 70 -1.91 -0.64 8.28
N HIS A 71 -1.55 -1.45 7.27
CA HIS A 71 -1.14 -2.82 7.50
C HIS A 71 -0.15 -3.30 6.44
N LYS A 72 0.87 -4.06 6.86
CA LYS A 72 1.82 -4.68 5.93
C LYS A 72 1.22 -5.97 5.38
N LEU A 73 1.06 -6.07 4.07
CA LEU A 73 0.55 -7.26 3.40
C LEU A 73 1.65 -8.30 3.19
N ARG A 74 2.82 -7.85 2.71
CA ARG A 74 3.98 -8.72 2.45
C ARG A 74 5.26 -7.92 2.23
N ASN A 75 6.40 -8.62 2.21
CA ASN A 75 7.66 -8.06 1.72
C ASN A 75 7.66 -7.94 0.18
N GLU A 76 8.61 -7.16 -0.35
CA GLU A 76 8.91 -7.16 -1.79
C GLU A 76 9.46 -8.54 -2.19
N THR A 77 9.08 -8.99 -3.40
CA THR A 77 9.47 -10.30 -3.93
C THR A 77 9.74 -10.15 -5.42
N ASN A 78 10.79 -10.80 -5.92
CA ASN A 78 11.01 -10.91 -7.36
C ASN A 78 10.07 -11.95 -7.96
N PHE A 79 9.44 -11.62 -9.08
CA PHE A 79 8.54 -12.54 -9.77
C PHE A 79 9.22 -13.17 -10.98
N PRO A 80 9.06 -14.49 -11.18
CA PRO A 80 9.70 -15.20 -12.28
C PRO A 80 9.07 -14.89 -13.65
N SER A 81 7.90 -14.25 -13.68
CA SER A 81 7.19 -13.89 -14.91
C SER A 81 6.24 -12.72 -14.68
N LEU A 82 5.81 -12.10 -15.78
CA LEU A 82 4.79 -11.04 -15.76
C LEU A 82 3.45 -11.55 -15.20
N GLU A 83 3.06 -12.78 -15.53
CA GLU A 83 1.81 -13.38 -15.02
C GLU A 83 1.86 -13.61 -13.51
N ALA A 84 3.00 -14.06 -12.98
CA ALA A 84 3.19 -14.20 -11.53
C ALA A 84 3.09 -12.84 -10.82
N LEU A 85 3.66 -11.77 -11.41
CA LEU A 85 3.53 -10.41 -10.90
C LEU A 85 2.06 -9.93 -10.91
N LYS A 86 1.33 -10.12 -12.01
CA LYS A 86 -0.09 -9.75 -12.11
C LYS A 86 -0.93 -10.46 -11.05
N GLN A 87 -0.72 -11.76 -10.85
CA GLN A 87 -1.43 -12.54 -9.85
C GLN A 87 -1.14 -12.02 -8.43
N ALA A 88 0.12 -11.68 -8.14
CA ALA A 88 0.48 -11.11 -6.85
C ALA A 88 -0.20 -9.75 -6.62
N ILE A 89 -0.22 -8.87 -7.62
CA ILE A 89 -0.92 -7.57 -7.53
C ILE A 89 -2.41 -7.79 -7.28
N ALA A 90 -3.05 -8.73 -7.99
CA ALA A 90 -4.47 -9.04 -7.78
C ALA A 90 -4.72 -9.55 -6.33
N ASN A 91 -3.85 -10.40 -5.81
CA ASN A 91 -3.93 -10.89 -4.43
C ASN A 91 -3.73 -9.76 -3.42
N ASP A 92 -2.82 -8.81 -3.67
CA ASP A 92 -2.59 -7.64 -2.82
C ASP A 92 -3.84 -6.74 -2.76
N VAL A 93 -4.55 -6.57 -3.88
CA VAL A 93 -5.84 -5.86 -3.93
C VAL A 93 -6.90 -6.58 -3.10
N LEU A 94 -7.03 -7.91 -3.25
CA LEU A 94 -7.99 -8.69 -2.47
C LEU A 94 -7.68 -8.64 -0.96
N ALA A 95 -6.41 -8.76 -0.58
CA ALA A 95 -5.97 -8.67 0.80
C ALA A 95 -6.22 -7.29 1.40
N THR A 96 -6.02 -6.22 0.61
CA THR A 96 -6.36 -4.84 1.00
C THR A 96 -7.86 -4.72 1.29
N ARG A 97 -8.72 -5.22 0.40
CA ARG A 97 -10.18 -5.20 0.60
C ARG A 97 -10.57 -5.96 1.86
N LYS A 98 -10.05 -7.18 2.03
CA LYS A 98 -10.31 -8.02 3.20
C LYS A 98 -9.88 -7.34 4.51
N TYR A 99 -8.76 -6.62 4.51
CA TYR A 99 -8.28 -5.91 5.70
C TYR A 99 -9.23 -4.76 6.13
N PHE A 100 -9.85 -4.08 5.17
CA PHE A 100 -10.79 -2.97 5.44
C PHE A 100 -12.25 -3.41 5.49
N ASP A 101 -12.53 -4.69 5.30
CA ASP A 101 -13.87 -5.25 5.40
C ASP A 101 -14.36 -5.10 6.86
N PRO A 102 -15.50 -4.43 7.11
CA PRO A 102 -16.00 -4.18 8.45
C PRO A 102 -16.48 -5.43 9.21
N HIS A 103 -16.39 -6.63 8.62
CA HIS A 103 -16.71 -7.86 9.33
C HIS A 103 -15.80 -8.03 10.57
N PRO A 104 -16.37 -8.03 11.79
CA PRO A 104 -15.57 -8.10 13.01
C PRO A 104 -14.92 -9.48 13.07
N ASN A 105 -13.59 -9.51 13.11
CA ASN A 105 -12.91 -10.63 13.72
C ASN A 105 -13.42 -10.72 15.17
N PRO A 106 -14.13 -11.79 15.58
CA PRO A 106 -14.53 -11.90 16.97
C PRO A 106 -13.25 -11.84 17.81
N LEU A 107 -13.20 -10.86 18.73
CA LEU A 107 -12.12 -10.76 19.70
C LEU A 107 -11.89 -12.14 20.30
N PRO A 108 -10.64 -12.61 20.46
CA PRO A 108 -10.39 -13.83 21.21
C PRO A 108 -11.05 -13.67 22.58
N LYS A 109 -11.97 -14.58 22.92
CA LYS A 109 -12.54 -14.65 24.27
C LYS A 109 -11.35 -14.77 25.20
N GLY A 110 -11.11 -13.73 26.01
CA GLY A 110 -10.04 -13.74 26.99
C GLY A 110 -10.19 -15.00 27.83
N GLU A 111 -9.16 -15.84 27.81
CA GLU A 111 -9.02 -16.89 28.80
C GLU A 111 -9.01 -16.20 30.17
N GLY A 112 -10.02 -16.53 30.98
CA GLY A 112 -10.05 -16.12 32.37
C GLY A 112 -8.78 -16.62 33.04
N VAL A 113 -7.89 -15.69 33.36
CA VAL A 113 -6.86 -15.95 34.36
C VAL A 113 -7.58 -16.02 35.70
N LYS A 114 -7.42 -17.19 36.32
CA LYS A 114 -7.96 -17.56 37.64
C LYS A 114 -7.56 -16.57 38.72
#